data_AF-A0A2V5JXW4-F1
#
_entry.id   AF-A0A2V5JXW4-F1
#
_cell.length_a   1.000
_cell.length_b   1.000
_cell.length_c   1.000
_cell.angle_alpha   90.00
_cell.angle_beta   90.00
_cell.angle_gamma   90.00
#
_symmetry.space_group_name_H-M   'P 1'
#
loop_
_entity.id
_entity.type
_entity.pdbx_description
1 polymer ?
#
loop_
_entity_poly.entity_id
_entity_poly.type
_entity_poly.pdbx_seq_one_letter_code
_entity_poly.pdbx_strand_id
1 'polypeptide(L)'
;MKALIVIDYTVDFVVGKLPCGQPAIDIEDRIAELTETFAASGDYVVMAVDLHEENDALHPESKLFPPHNIRGTEGRRLYGKLDDVYNRRRDGIYWMDKTRYSAFCGTDLELKLRERGIAEVHLVGVCTDICVLHTAVDAYNKGLRIVVHADAVATFNPPGHDWALGHFQNSLGATIVSGGQPIRV
;
A
#
# COMPACT_ATOMS: atom_id res chain seq x y z
N MET A 1 -15.37 -8.95 -8.79
CA MET A 1 -13.95 -8.60 -8.91
C MET A 1 -13.61 -7.60 -7.82
N LYS A 2 -12.54 -7.86 -7.08
CA LYS A 2 -11.99 -7.00 -6.03
C LYS A 2 -10.69 -6.39 -6.54
N ALA A 3 -10.19 -5.37 -5.84
CA ALA A 3 -8.83 -4.90 -6.05
C ALA A 3 -7.98 -5.04 -4.79
N LEU A 4 -6.73 -5.48 -4.93
CA LEU A 4 -5.69 -5.37 -3.91
C LEU A 4 -4.76 -4.22 -4.28
N ILE A 5 -4.60 -3.25 -3.39
CA ILE A 5 -3.67 -2.15 -3.52
C ILE A 5 -2.51 -2.41 -2.56
N VAL A 6 -1.35 -2.74 -3.12
CA VAL A 6 -0.10 -2.98 -2.39
C VAL A 6 0.67 -1.67 -2.35
N ILE A 7 0.72 -1.06 -1.17
CA ILE A 7 1.18 0.32 -1.00
C ILE A 7 2.61 0.32 -0.47
N ASP A 8 3.54 0.83 -1.28
CA ASP A 8 4.89 1.23 -0.83
C ASP A 8 5.73 0.17 -0.10
N TYR A 9 5.51 -1.11 -0.38
CA TYR A 9 6.29 -2.19 0.24
C TYR A 9 7.65 -2.38 -0.46
N THR A 10 8.48 -1.33 -0.41
CA THR A 10 9.79 -1.23 -1.09
C THR A 10 10.95 -1.39 -0.12
N VAL A 11 12.15 -1.63 -0.66
CA VAL A 11 13.39 -1.75 0.13
C VAL A 11 13.60 -0.53 1.02
N ASP A 12 13.43 0.69 0.50
CA ASP A 12 13.65 1.92 1.26
C ASP A 12 12.71 2.08 2.45
N PHE A 13 11.46 1.63 2.31
CA PHE A 13 10.47 1.68 3.38
C PHE A 13 10.50 0.49 4.32
N VAL A 14 11.15 -0.62 3.98
CA VAL A 14 11.27 -1.76 4.90
C VAL A 14 12.58 -1.72 5.68
N VAL A 15 13.72 -1.58 4.99
CA VAL A 15 15.08 -1.64 5.60
C VAL A 15 16.05 -0.53 5.15
N GLY A 16 15.68 0.27 4.16
CA GLY A 16 16.59 1.23 3.52
C GLY A 16 16.54 2.63 4.13
N LYS A 17 16.37 3.65 3.27
CA LYS A 17 16.59 5.06 3.65
C LYS A 17 15.52 5.68 4.55
N LEU A 18 14.30 5.13 4.58
CA LEU A 18 13.20 5.63 5.39
C LEU A 18 12.36 4.47 5.97
N PRO A 19 12.96 3.61 6.81
CA PRO A 19 12.39 2.31 7.10
C PRO A 19 11.26 2.39 8.14
N CYS A 20 10.13 1.70 7.89
CA CYS A 20 9.18 1.34 8.94
C CYS A 20 9.76 0.20 9.85
N GLY A 21 10.85 -0.48 9.42
CA GLY A 21 11.67 -1.37 10.28
C GLY A 21 11.12 -2.77 10.49
N GLN A 22 11.43 -3.38 11.66
CA GLN A 22 11.01 -4.75 12.00
C GLN A 22 9.50 -5.01 11.81
N PRO A 23 8.58 -4.09 12.18
CA PRO A 23 7.15 -4.29 11.91
C PRO A 23 6.83 -4.51 10.44
N ALA A 24 7.55 -3.85 9.52
CA ALA A 24 7.36 -4.06 8.09
C ALA A 24 7.98 -5.38 7.62
N ILE A 25 9.09 -5.84 8.21
CA ILE A 25 9.67 -7.16 7.91
C ILE A 25 8.70 -8.27 8.35
N ASP A 26 8.06 -8.13 9.51
CA ASP A 26 7.18 -9.15 10.10
C ASP A 26 5.95 -9.47 9.24
N ILE A 27 5.54 -8.55 8.35
CA ILE A 27 4.38 -8.74 7.45
C ILE A 27 4.75 -9.26 6.05
N GLU A 28 6.04 -9.53 5.78
CA GLU A 28 6.54 -9.92 4.45
C GLU A 28 5.80 -11.14 3.88
N ASP A 29 5.70 -12.20 4.68
CA ASP A 29 5.04 -13.44 4.27
C ASP A 29 3.58 -13.21 3.93
N ARG A 30 2.90 -12.40 4.75
CA ARG A 30 1.47 -12.17 4.61
C ARG A 30 1.15 -11.29 3.40
N ILE A 31 1.93 -10.23 3.17
CA ILE A 31 1.78 -9.38 1.97
C ILE A 31 2.04 -10.20 0.69
N ALA A 32 3.09 -11.03 0.68
CA ALA A 32 3.40 -11.88 -0.46
C ALA A 32 2.29 -12.90 -0.74
N GLU A 33 1.77 -13.58 0.29
CA GLU A 33 0.67 -14.53 0.18
C GLU A 33 -0.60 -13.88 -0.37
N LEU A 34 -1.00 -12.73 0.17
CA LEU A 34 -2.19 -11.99 -0.29
C LEU A 34 -2.04 -11.55 -1.74
N THR A 35 -0.87 -11.02 -2.11
CA THR A 35 -0.58 -10.58 -3.48
C THR A 35 -0.68 -11.74 -4.46
N GLU A 36 -0.04 -12.88 -4.14
CA GLU A 36 -0.09 -14.09 -4.97
C GLU A 36 -1.54 -14.59 -5.10
N THR A 37 -2.30 -14.59 -4.01
CA THR A 37 -3.69 -15.06 -3.98
C THR A 37 -4.59 -14.21 -4.87
N PHE A 38 -4.55 -12.88 -4.73
CA PHE A 38 -5.36 -11.98 -5.56
C PHE A 38 -4.96 -12.02 -7.03
N ALA A 39 -3.66 -12.10 -7.33
CA ALA A 39 -3.20 -12.24 -8.71
C ALA A 39 -3.64 -13.58 -9.32
N ALA A 40 -3.57 -14.67 -8.56
CA ALA A 40 -3.98 -16.00 -9.02
C ALA A 40 -5.50 -16.15 -9.20
N SER A 41 -6.31 -15.41 -8.44
CA SER A 41 -7.78 -15.38 -8.60
C SER A 41 -8.26 -14.53 -9.78
N GLY A 42 -7.36 -13.80 -10.43
CA GLY A 42 -7.70 -12.84 -11.48
C GLY A 42 -8.35 -11.56 -10.95
N ASP A 43 -8.25 -11.29 -9.65
CA ASP A 43 -8.60 -9.99 -9.09
C ASP A 43 -7.57 -8.93 -9.50
N TYR A 44 -7.96 -7.66 -9.43
CA TYR A 44 -7.09 -6.58 -9.89
C TYR A 44 -6.04 -6.25 -8.83
N VAL A 45 -4.75 -6.42 -9.16
CA VAL A 45 -3.66 -6.11 -8.23
C VAL A 45 -2.92 -4.86 -8.73
N VAL A 46 -2.75 -3.90 -7.83
CA VAL A 46 -2.00 -2.66 -8.10
C VAL A 46 -0.82 -2.58 -7.15
N MET A 47 0.39 -2.47 -7.72
CA MET A 47 1.59 -2.03 -6.99
C MET A 47 1.60 -0.51 -7.03
N ALA A 48 1.10 0.12 -5.97
CA ALA A 48 1.10 1.56 -5.82
C ALA A 48 2.40 1.99 -5.13
N VAL A 49 3.39 2.37 -5.94
CA VAL A 49 4.78 2.55 -5.49
C VAL A 49 5.19 4.00 -5.61
N ASP A 50 5.60 4.55 -4.49
CA ASP A 50 6.13 5.90 -4.38
C ASP A 50 7.30 6.14 -5.34
N LEU A 51 7.34 7.32 -5.93
CA LEU A 51 8.31 7.74 -6.91
C LEU A 51 8.80 9.14 -6.55
N HIS A 52 10.09 9.25 -6.33
CA HIS A 52 10.76 10.53 -6.20
C HIS A 52 11.85 10.68 -7.27
N GLU A 53 12.04 11.93 -7.68
CA GLU A 53 13.18 12.34 -8.49
C GLU A 53 14.23 12.96 -7.58
N GLU A 54 15.50 12.64 -7.82
CA GLU A 54 16.59 13.24 -7.06
C GLU A 54 16.65 14.74 -7.33
N ASN A 55 16.75 15.55 -6.28
CA ASN A 55 16.78 17.02 -6.33
C ASN A 55 15.49 17.72 -6.82
N ASP A 56 14.32 17.08 -6.71
CA ASP A 56 13.04 17.77 -6.93
C ASP A 56 12.65 18.67 -5.73
N ALA A 57 13.17 19.90 -5.73
CA ALA A 57 12.93 20.88 -4.68
C ALA A 57 11.48 21.41 -4.60
N LEU A 58 10.65 21.15 -5.63
CA LEU A 58 9.24 21.54 -5.64
C LEU A 58 8.35 20.48 -4.98
N HIS A 59 8.84 19.25 -4.86
CA HIS A 59 8.14 18.19 -4.16
C HIS A 59 7.97 18.55 -2.68
N PRO A 60 6.75 18.48 -2.10
CA PRO A 60 6.54 18.87 -0.70
C PRO A 60 7.35 18.02 0.29
N GLU A 61 7.59 16.75 -0.05
CA GLU A 61 8.32 15.81 0.82
C GLU A 61 9.84 16.01 0.82
N SER A 62 10.38 16.74 -0.16
CA SER A 62 11.84 17.01 -0.29
C SER A 62 12.43 17.74 0.93
N LYS A 63 11.58 18.40 1.73
CA LYS A 63 11.96 19.11 2.95
C LYS A 63 11.67 18.33 4.23
N LEU A 64 10.90 17.25 4.13
CA LEU A 64 10.39 16.49 5.27
C LEU A 64 11.21 15.23 5.53
N PHE A 65 11.71 14.61 4.45
CA PHE A 65 12.34 13.30 4.50
C PHE A 65 13.65 13.26 3.73
N PRO A 66 14.57 12.33 4.08
CA PRO A 66 15.71 12.04 3.23
C PRO A 66 15.24 11.53 1.85
N PRO A 67 16.06 11.67 0.79
CA PRO A 67 15.75 11.07 -0.52
C PRO A 67 15.51 9.57 -0.40
N HIS A 68 14.35 9.09 -0.84
CA HIS A 68 13.91 7.69 -0.77
C HIS A 68 13.10 7.34 -2.02
N ASN A 69 12.99 6.05 -2.36
CA ASN A 69 12.28 5.57 -3.56
C ASN A 69 12.61 6.34 -4.84
N ILE A 70 13.89 6.70 -4.97
CA ILE A 70 14.38 7.46 -6.11
C ILE A 70 14.30 6.60 -7.36
N ARG A 71 13.85 7.19 -8.47
CA ARG A 71 13.75 6.50 -9.76
C ARG A 71 15.04 5.74 -10.09
N GLY A 72 14.88 4.47 -10.47
CA GLY A 72 16.00 3.64 -10.95
C GLY A 72 16.96 3.17 -9.86
N THR A 73 16.70 3.45 -8.59
CA THR A 73 17.53 2.95 -7.47
C THR A 73 16.99 1.63 -6.92
N GLU A 74 17.89 0.83 -6.33
CA GLU A 74 17.52 -0.43 -5.66
C GLU A 74 16.56 -0.20 -4.49
N GLY A 75 16.60 0.97 -3.85
CA GLY A 75 15.68 1.35 -2.76
C GLY A 75 14.21 1.29 -3.17
N ARG A 76 13.92 1.48 -4.46
CA ARG A 76 12.57 1.48 -5.02
C ARG A 76 12.07 0.09 -5.43
N ARG A 77 12.92 -0.95 -5.36
CA ARG A 77 12.47 -2.33 -5.62
C ARG A 77 11.53 -2.80 -4.52
N LEU A 78 10.63 -3.72 -4.86
CA LEU A 78 9.77 -4.37 -3.87
C LEU A 78 10.66 -5.16 -2.89
N TYR A 79 10.27 -5.18 -1.62
CA TYR A 79 11.04 -5.86 -0.59
C TYR A 79 10.79 -7.38 -0.59
N GLY A 80 11.86 -8.15 -0.50
CA GLY A 80 11.82 -9.58 -0.18
C GLY A 80 10.94 -10.41 -1.11
N LYS A 81 10.15 -11.32 -0.54
CA LYS A 81 9.27 -12.26 -1.24
C LYS A 81 8.23 -11.58 -2.14
N LEU A 82 7.90 -10.31 -1.89
CA LEU A 82 6.99 -9.58 -2.76
C LEU A 82 7.59 -9.35 -4.15
N ASP A 83 8.90 -9.13 -4.26
CA ASP A 83 9.59 -9.00 -5.55
C ASP A 83 9.49 -10.30 -6.36
N ASP A 84 9.63 -11.45 -5.69
CA ASP A 84 9.48 -12.77 -6.33
C ASP A 84 8.05 -13.00 -6.83
N VAL A 85 7.03 -12.65 -6.03
CA VAL A 85 5.61 -12.73 -6.43
C VAL A 85 5.35 -11.83 -7.63
N TYR A 86 5.80 -10.58 -7.59
CA TYR A 86 5.64 -9.64 -8.69
C TYR A 86 6.26 -10.16 -9.98
N ASN A 87 7.49 -10.68 -9.92
CA ASN A 87 8.16 -11.21 -11.10
C ASN A 87 7.45 -12.42 -11.71
N ARG A 88 6.86 -13.31 -10.88
CA ARG A 88 6.06 -14.46 -11.37
C ARG A 88 4.71 -14.07 -11.96
N ARG A 89 4.10 -12.99 -11.46
CA ARG A 89 2.72 -12.58 -11.78
C ARG A 89 2.63 -11.26 -12.56
N ARG A 90 3.76 -10.78 -13.08
CA ARG A 90 3.93 -9.43 -13.64
C ARG A 90 2.86 -9.03 -14.64
N ASP A 91 2.49 -9.94 -15.55
CA ASP A 91 1.50 -9.64 -16.61
C ASP A 91 0.09 -9.38 -16.06
N GLY A 92 -0.21 -9.85 -14.85
CA GLY A 92 -1.50 -9.64 -14.17
C GLY A 92 -1.49 -8.52 -13.12
N ILE A 93 -0.34 -7.88 -12.89
CA ILE A 93 -0.18 -6.86 -11.84
C ILE A 93 0.08 -5.50 -12.50
N TYR A 94 -0.73 -4.51 -12.13
CA TYR A 94 -0.53 -3.14 -12.59
C TYR A 94 0.49 -2.42 -11.71
N TRP A 95 1.63 -2.05 -12.29
CA TRP A 95 2.59 -1.16 -11.64
C TRP A 95 2.18 0.30 -11.82
N MET A 96 2.07 1.04 -10.73
CA MET A 96 1.64 2.42 -10.72
C MET A 96 2.58 3.27 -9.86
N ASP A 97 3.28 4.20 -10.51
CA ASP A 97 4.06 5.23 -9.82
C ASP A 97 3.10 6.24 -9.17
N LYS A 98 3.37 6.63 -7.92
CA LYS A 98 2.66 7.72 -7.22
C LYS A 98 3.64 8.72 -6.62
N THR A 99 3.21 9.96 -6.44
CA THR A 99 4.07 11.06 -5.94
C THR A 99 3.51 11.70 -4.68
N ARG A 100 2.55 11.07 -4.02
CA ARG A 100 1.98 11.49 -2.74
C ARG A 100 1.66 10.23 -1.94
N TYR A 101 1.35 10.40 -0.66
CA TYR A 101 1.00 9.26 0.20
C TYR A 101 -0.21 8.47 -0.33
N SER A 102 -1.28 9.14 -0.73
CA SER A 102 -2.46 8.47 -1.29
C SER A 102 -2.16 7.89 -2.68
N ALA A 103 -2.47 6.61 -2.87
CA ALA A 103 -2.42 5.95 -4.16
C ALA A 103 -3.39 6.53 -5.20
N PHE A 104 -4.34 7.39 -4.81
CA PHE A 104 -5.27 8.07 -5.72
C PHE A 104 -4.79 9.47 -6.16
N CYS A 105 -3.89 10.10 -5.41
CA CYS A 105 -3.57 11.50 -5.63
C CYS A 105 -2.64 11.68 -6.83
N GLY A 106 -3.19 12.22 -7.93
CA GLY A 106 -2.43 12.45 -9.17
C GLY A 106 -2.15 11.18 -9.99
N THR A 107 -2.80 10.06 -9.69
CA THR A 107 -2.68 8.79 -10.40
C THR A 107 -3.94 8.47 -11.21
N ASP A 108 -3.91 7.39 -12.00
CA ASP A 108 -5.07 6.89 -12.75
C ASP A 108 -5.84 5.77 -12.01
N LEU A 109 -5.56 5.55 -10.72
CA LEU A 109 -6.13 4.43 -9.94
C LEU A 109 -7.66 4.38 -10.02
N GLU A 110 -8.33 5.52 -9.81
CA GLU A 110 -9.80 5.58 -9.85
C GLU A 110 -10.34 5.21 -11.24
N LEU A 111 -9.70 5.69 -12.30
CA LEU A 111 -10.10 5.36 -13.67
C LEU A 111 -10.00 3.85 -13.90
N LYS A 112 -8.88 3.24 -13.50
CA LYS A 112 -8.67 1.79 -13.64
C LYS A 112 -9.65 0.95 -12.84
N LEU A 113 -10.00 1.36 -11.63
CA LEU A 113 -11.00 0.69 -10.81
C LEU A 113 -12.40 0.77 -11.46
N ARG A 114 -12.78 1.96 -11.97
CA ARG A 114 -14.08 2.20 -12.62
C ARG A 114 -14.23 1.44 -13.94
N GLU A 115 -13.18 1.39 -14.77
CA GLU A 115 -13.14 0.58 -16.01
C GLU A 115 -13.51 -0.90 -15.76
N ARG A 116 -13.21 -1.41 -14.56
CA ARG A 116 -13.41 -2.81 -14.16
C ARG A 116 -14.65 -3.02 -13.29
N GLY A 117 -15.44 -1.97 -13.02
CA GLY A 117 -16.59 -2.04 -12.14
C GLY A 117 -16.25 -2.41 -10.69
N ILE A 118 -15.02 -2.11 -10.23
CA ILE A 118 -14.56 -2.47 -8.88
C ILE A 118 -15.11 -1.46 -7.88
N ALA A 119 -15.77 -1.96 -6.83
CA ALA A 119 -16.37 -1.17 -5.76
C ALA A 119 -15.84 -1.54 -4.36
N GLU A 120 -14.83 -2.41 -4.29
CA GLU A 120 -14.20 -2.87 -3.05
C GLU A 120 -12.68 -2.95 -3.24
N VAL A 121 -11.94 -2.26 -2.37
CA VAL A 121 -10.48 -2.23 -2.35
C VAL A 121 -9.96 -2.85 -1.06
N HIS A 122 -8.96 -3.70 -1.21
CA HIS A 122 -8.18 -4.31 -0.14
C HIS A 122 -6.85 -3.57 -0.04
N LEU A 123 -6.51 -3.09 1.15
CA LEU A 123 -5.30 -2.30 1.38
C LEU A 123 -4.30 -3.09 2.20
N VAL A 124 -3.05 -3.12 1.72
CA VAL A 124 -1.88 -3.71 2.37
C VAL A 124 -0.65 -2.82 2.14
N GLY A 125 0.40 -3.01 2.92
CA GLY A 125 1.66 -2.27 2.78
C GLY A 125 1.89 -1.25 3.89
N VAL A 126 2.65 -0.20 3.58
CA VAL A 126 3.21 0.69 4.60
C VAL A 126 3.16 2.18 4.22
N CYS A 127 3.30 3.11 5.17
CA CYS A 127 3.05 2.88 6.59
C CYS A 127 1.52 2.99 6.89
N THR A 128 1.01 2.24 7.88
CA THR A 128 -0.43 2.14 8.23
C THR A 128 -1.09 3.51 8.43
N ASP A 129 -0.42 4.42 9.13
CA ASP A 129 -0.89 5.74 9.53
C ASP A 129 -0.49 6.86 8.55
N ILE A 130 0.07 6.51 7.37
CA ILE A 130 0.50 7.49 6.35
C ILE A 130 -0.08 7.12 4.98
N CYS A 131 0.63 6.33 4.16
CA CYS A 131 0.22 6.02 2.79
C CYS A 131 -1.04 5.17 2.74
N VAL A 132 -1.15 4.18 3.63
CA VAL A 132 -2.37 3.36 3.77
C VAL A 132 -3.53 4.24 4.24
N LEU A 133 -3.32 5.09 5.24
CA LEU A 133 -4.34 6.00 5.76
C LEU A 133 -4.87 6.97 4.69
N HIS A 134 -3.97 7.69 4.02
CA HIS A 134 -4.34 8.65 3.00
C HIS A 134 -5.07 7.97 1.82
N THR A 135 -4.64 6.76 1.45
CA THR A 135 -5.34 5.95 0.43
C THR A 135 -6.73 5.52 0.90
N ALA A 136 -6.88 5.12 2.17
CA ALA A 136 -8.17 4.73 2.74
C ALA A 136 -9.15 5.92 2.82
N VAL A 137 -8.66 7.10 3.21
CA VAL A 137 -9.47 8.34 3.25
C VAL A 137 -9.98 8.70 1.84
N ASP A 138 -9.11 8.63 0.82
CA ASP A 138 -9.54 8.87 -0.56
C ASP A 138 -10.50 7.79 -1.07
N ALA A 139 -10.27 6.52 -0.75
CA ALA A 139 -11.18 5.43 -1.09
C ALA A 139 -12.58 5.65 -0.48
N TYR A 140 -12.64 6.08 0.78
CA TYR A 140 -13.88 6.42 1.49
C TYR A 140 -14.63 7.55 0.79
N ASN A 141 -13.94 8.66 0.51
CA ASN A 141 -14.55 9.83 -0.15
C ASN A 141 -15.02 9.53 -1.58
N LYS A 142 -14.45 8.50 -2.23
CA LYS A 142 -14.86 8.01 -3.55
C LYS A 142 -15.99 6.97 -3.49
N GLY A 143 -16.44 6.59 -2.30
CA GLY A 143 -17.54 5.65 -2.08
C GLY A 143 -17.17 4.18 -2.29
N LEU A 144 -15.89 3.82 -2.19
CA LEU A 144 -15.43 2.44 -2.27
C LEU A 144 -15.59 1.75 -0.92
N ARG A 145 -15.96 0.45 -0.94
CA ARG A 145 -15.83 -0.39 0.25
C ARG A 145 -14.35 -0.65 0.52
N ILE A 146 -13.95 -0.57 1.77
CA ILE A 146 -12.55 -0.71 2.18
C ILE A 146 -12.41 -1.94 3.06
N VAL A 147 -11.42 -2.76 2.73
CA VAL A 147 -10.93 -3.85 3.58
C VAL A 147 -9.46 -3.57 3.88
N VAL A 148 -9.11 -3.50 5.16
CA VAL A 148 -7.70 -3.36 5.58
C VAL A 148 -7.27 -4.67 6.22
N HIS A 149 -6.19 -5.26 5.71
CA HIS A 149 -5.61 -6.47 6.31
C HIS A 149 -4.62 -6.06 7.39
N ALA A 150 -5.05 -6.11 8.66
CA ALA A 150 -4.26 -5.68 9.81
C ALA A 150 -2.95 -6.47 9.98
N ASP A 151 -2.94 -7.73 9.53
CA ASP A 151 -1.76 -8.60 9.47
C ASP A 151 -0.85 -8.36 8.25
N ALA A 152 -1.20 -7.40 7.39
CA ALA A 152 -0.48 -7.04 6.18
C ALA A 152 -0.30 -5.52 6.01
N VAL A 153 -0.40 -4.77 7.11
CA VAL A 153 -0.03 -3.36 7.18
C VAL A 153 0.89 -3.13 8.38
N ALA A 154 1.83 -2.21 8.27
CA ALA A 154 2.74 -1.90 9.37
C ALA A 154 3.16 -0.42 9.36
N THR A 155 3.68 0.06 10.47
CA THR A 155 4.30 1.39 10.60
C THR A 155 5.42 1.34 11.63
N PHE A 156 6.34 2.32 11.60
CA PHE A 156 7.36 2.52 12.63
C PHE A 156 6.80 3.05 13.95
N ASN A 157 5.52 3.46 13.98
CA ASN A 157 4.88 4.10 15.12
C ASN A 157 3.72 3.24 15.66
N PRO A 158 3.94 2.38 16.68
CA PRO A 158 2.89 1.48 17.18
C PRO A 158 1.61 2.20 17.65
N PRO A 159 1.66 3.32 18.41
CA PRO A 159 0.46 4.09 18.71
C PRO A 159 -0.27 4.61 17.46
N GLY A 160 0.47 4.96 16.40
CA GLY A 160 -0.09 5.37 15.12
C GLY A 160 -0.78 4.22 14.39
N HIS A 161 -0.21 3.01 14.47
CA HIS A 161 -0.81 1.79 13.93
C HIS A 161 -2.19 1.53 14.54
N ASP A 162 -2.25 1.46 15.87
CA ASP A 162 -3.49 1.17 16.60
C ASP A 162 -4.55 2.24 16.34
N TRP A 163 -4.13 3.51 16.36
CA TRP A 163 -5.01 4.63 16.03
C TRP A 163 -5.56 4.53 14.59
N ALA A 164 -4.72 4.21 13.60
CA ALA A 164 -5.13 4.13 12.21
C ALA A 164 -6.12 2.98 11.99
N LEU A 165 -5.89 1.80 12.57
CA LEU A 165 -6.83 0.68 12.53
C LEU A 165 -8.18 1.06 13.14
N GLY A 166 -8.18 1.71 14.31
CA GLY A 166 -9.39 2.24 14.94
C GLY A 166 -10.10 3.29 14.08
N HIS A 167 -9.35 4.18 13.42
CA HIS A 167 -9.89 5.18 12.50
C HIS A 167 -10.55 4.54 11.28
N PHE A 168 -9.90 3.55 10.67
CA PHE A 168 -10.45 2.79 9.53
C PHE A 168 -11.79 2.15 9.89
N GLN A 169 -11.87 1.44 11.02
CA GLN A 169 -13.09 0.76 11.42
C GLN A 169 -14.19 1.74 11.84
N ASN A 170 -13.88 2.69 12.72
CA ASN A 170 -14.89 3.45 13.44
C ASN A 170 -15.28 4.76 12.75
N SER A 171 -14.41 5.31 11.89
CA SER A 171 -14.68 6.56 11.15
C SER A 171 -14.92 6.32 9.66
N LEU A 172 -14.13 5.45 9.01
CA LEU A 172 -14.28 5.17 7.58
C LEU A 172 -15.23 3.99 7.29
N GLY A 173 -15.65 3.24 8.31
CA GLY A 173 -16.51 2.07 8.15
C GLY A 173 -15.83 0.92 7.40
N ALA A 174 -14.49 0.88 7.39
CA ALA A 174 -13.74 -0.20 6.76
C ALA A 174 -13.88 -1.51 7.53
N THR A 175 -13.84 -2.64 6.82
CA THR A 175 -13.70 -3.95 7.46
C THR A 175 -12.24 -4.22 7.74
N ILE A 176 -11.88 -4.47 9.00
CA ILE A 176 -10.53 -4.87 9.39
C ILE A 176 -10.48 -6.38 9.44
N VAL A 177 -9.50 -6.99 8.75
CA VAL A 177 -9.34 -8.45 8.72
C VAL A 177 -7.94 -8.85 9.18
N SER A 178 -7.83 -10.04 9.78
CA SER A 178 -6.57 -10.70 10.13
C SER A 178 -6.75 -12.21 9.94
N GLY A 179 -5.79 -12.89 9.31
CA GLY A 179 -5.94 -14.30 8.93
C GLY A 179 -7.14 -14.57 8.02
N GLY A 180 -7.59 -13.54 7.27
CA GLY A 180 -8.77 -13.59 6.40
C GLY A 180 -10.12 -13.50 7.13
N GLN A 181 -10.15 -13.26 8.44
CA GLN A 181 -11.39 -13.10 9.22
C GLN A 181 -11.55 -11.66 9.71
N PRO A 182 -12.78 -11.11 9.69
CA PRO A 182 -13.05 -9.81 10.31
C PRO A 182 -12.71 -9.80 11.80
N ILE A 183 -12.02 -8.76 12.25
CA ILE A 183 -11.70 -8.51 13.65
C ILE A 183 -12.31 -7.19 14.12
N ARG A 184 -12.39 -7.02 15.45
CA ARG A 184 -12.68 -5.72 16.06
C ARG A 184 -11.40 -5.16 16.65
N VAL A 185 -11.12 -3.92 16.29
CA VAL A 185 -10.04 -3.09 16.84
C VAL A 185 -10.62 -1.92 17.62
#